data_AF-A0A373PR92-F1
#
_entry.id   AF-A0A373PR92-F1
#
_cell.length_a   1.000
_cell.length_b   1.000
_cell.length_c   1.000
_cell.angle_alpha   90.00
_cell.angle_beta   90.00
_cell.angle_gamma   90.00
#
_symmetry.space_group_name_H-M   'P 1'
#
loop_
_entity.id
_entity.type
_entity.pdbx_description
1 polymer ?
#
loop_
_entity_poly.entity_id
_entity_poly.type
_entity_poly.pdbx_seq_one_letter_code
_entity_poly.pdbx_strand_id
1 'polypeptide(L)'
;MKSDNKTIAPGIRKRGNTYELNVSAGYDGEGRHIRKYTTFTAPEGISDSKADKLALEAYIEFSRKVKGNKTLAENMKFNQLCEVYFAEYAQNKLKKVTAEHYKSNVKNHIMPVFGNRKLKDITTSDISEFLTGLIANPQPPKK
;
A
#
# COMPACT_ATOMS: atom_id res chain seq x y z
N MET A 1 -34.96 -4.49 20.41
CA MET A 1 -34.85 -3.18 19.71
C MET A 1 -34.11 -3.43 18.41
N LYS A 2 -34.78 -3.25 17.25
CA LYS A 2 -34.12 -3.39 15.95
C LYS A 2 -33.17 -2.19 15.80
N SER A 3 -31.87 -2.41 15.90
CA SER A 3 -30.89 -1.36 15.60
C SER A 3 -31.02 -1.03 14.11
N ASP A 4 -31.60 0.12 13.79
CA ASP A 4 -31.72 0.62 12.42
C ASP A 4 -30.32 0.78 11.83
N ASN A 5 -29.94 -0.21 11.03
CA ASN A 5 -28.62 -0.31 10.46
C ASN A 5 -28.61 0.55 9.19
N LYS A 6 -28.22 1.83 9.32
CA LYS A 6 -28.24 2.80 8.23
C LYS A 6 -26.87 2.91 7.59
N THR A 7 -26.79 2.70 6.27
CA THR A 7 -25.56 2.98 5.51
C THR A 7 -25.45 4.49 5.32
N ILE A 8 -24.40 5.09 5.87
CA ILE A 8 -24.15 6.54 5.77
C ILE A 8 -23.34 6.86 4.51
N ALA A 9 -22.35 6.02 4.23
CA ALA A 9 -21.49 6.10 3.04
C ALA A 9 -20.93 4.70 2.73
N PRO A 10 -20.37 4.46 1.53
CA PRO A 10 -19.67 3.21 1.24
C PRO A 10 -18.59 2.91 2.29
N GLY A 11 -18.71 1.78 2.97
CA GLY A 11 -17.79 1.39 4.04
C GLY A 11 -18.11 1.97 5.42
N ILE A 12 -19.24 2.67 5.61
CA ILE A 12 -19.69 3.22 6.89
C ILE A 12 -21.13 2.79 7.18
N ARG A 13 -21.32 2.03 8.26
CA ARG A 13 -22.65 1.57 8.71
C ARG A 13 -22.93 2.05 10.13
N LYS A 14 -24.02 2.78 10.32
CA LYS A 14 -24.47 3.27 11.62
C LYS A 14 -25.31 2.20 12.32
N ARG A 15 -25.00 1.95 13.60
CA ARG A 15 -25.66 1.03 14.53
C ARG A 15 -25.96 1.79 15.83
N GLY A 16 -27.08 2.51 15.87
CA GLY A 16 -27.40 3.41 16.99
C GLY A 16 -26.37 4.54 17.09
N ASN A 17 -25.63 4.62 18.20
CA ASN A 17 -24.58 5.63 18.43
C ASN A 17 -23.16 5.18 17.97
N THR A 18 -23.06 3.99 17.38
CA THR A 18 -21.78 3.42 16.90
C THR A 18 -21.77 3.29 15.39
N TYR A 19 -20.57 3.31 14.81
CA TYR A 19 -20.34 3.25 13.38
C TYR A 19 -19.34 2.15 13.08
N GLU A 20 -19.75 1.14 12.32
CA GLU A 20 -18.86 0.13 11.74
C GLU A 20 -18.20 0.72 10.49
N LEU A 21 -16.87 0.78 10.51
CA LEU A 21 -16.05 1.29 9.43
C LEU A 21 -15.35 0.11 8.75
N ASN A 22 -15.51 -0.04 7.45
CA ASN A 22 -14.94 -1.11 6.64
C ASN A 22 -14.16 -0.52 5.47
N VAL A 23 -12.86 -0.77 5.46
CA VAL A 23 -11.94 -0.29 4.42
C VAL A 23 -11.32 -1.46 3.68
N SER A 24 -11.26 -1.37 2.35
CA SER A 24 -10.46 -2.28 1.53
C SER A 24 -8.97 -2.00 1.70
N ALA A 25 -8.21 -3.04 2.04
CA ALA A 25 -6.75 -3.04 2.12
C ALA A 25 -6.09 -3.61 0.84
N GLY A 26 -6.87 -3.88 -0.21
CA GLY A 26 -6.40 -4.48 -1.46
C GLY A 26 -6.86 -5.93 -1.63
N TYR A 27 -6.07 -6.71 -2.35
CA TYR A 27 -6.32 -8.12 -2.64
C TYR A 27 -5.14 -8.96 -2.19
N ASP A 28 -5.38 -10.18 -1.74
CA ASP A 28 -4.30 -11.12 -1.42
C ASP A 28 -3.69 -11.73 -2.70
N GLY A 29 -2.66 -12.58 -2.54
CA GLY A 29 -1.96 -13.24 -3.63
C GLY A 29 -2.87 -14.09 -4.54
N GLU A 30 -4.01 -14.54 -4.01
CA GLU A 30 -5.01 -15.35 -4.70
C GLU A 30 -6.17 -14.52 -5.28
N GLY A 31 -6.15 -13.19 -5.10
CA GLY A 31 -7.18 -12.28 -5.61
C GLY A 31 -8.42 -12.16 -4.72
N ARG A 32 -8.37 -12.62 -3.46
CA ARG A 32 -9.45 -12.41 -2.49
C ARG A 32 -9.35 -11.01 -1.90
N HIS A 33 -10.50 -10.38 -1.64
CA HIS A 33 -10.54 -9.04 -1.04
C HIS A 33 -10.04 -9.03 0.41
N ILE A 34 -9.03 -8.21 0.70
CA ILE A 34 -8.61 -7.94 2.07
C ILE A 34 -9.38 -6.73 2.58
N ARG A 35 -10.13 -6.90 3.67
CA ARG A 35 -10.88 -5.83 4.34
C ARG A 35 -10.43 -5.68 5.78
N LYS A 36 -10.40 -4.44 6.25
CA LYS A 36 -10.12 -4.10 7.66
C LYS A 36 -11.32 -3.38 8.22
N TYR A 37 -11.63 -3.72 9.46
CA TYR A 37 -12.81 -3.24 10.17
C TYR A 37 -12.37 -2.52 11.44
N THR A 38 -13.08 -1.45 11.78
CA THR A 38 -13.00 -0.83 13.10
C THR A 38 -14.36 -0.25 13.47
N THR A 39 -14.50 0.21 14.70
CA THR A 39 -15.72 0.84 15.21
C THR A 39 -15.39 2.24 15.71
N PHE A 40 -16.22 3.20 15.34
CA PHE A 40 -16.20 4.57 15.87
C PHE A 40 -17.46 4.79 16.70
N THR A 41 -17.31 5.34 17.91
CA THR A 41 -18.43 5.69 18.79
C THR A 41 -18.53 7.20 18.85
N ALA A 42 -19.67 7.76 18.48
CA ALA A 42 -19.86 9.20 18.51
C ALA A 42 -20.01 9.70 19.96
N PRO A 43 -19.47 10.90 20.30
CA PRO A 43 -19.69 11.53 21.60
C PRO A 43 -21.19 11.70 21.91
N GLU A 44 -21.56 11.55 23.17
CA GLU A 44 -22.94 11.74 23.60
C GLU A 44 -23.39 13.21 23.47
N GLY A 45 -24.67 13.43 23.16
CA GLY A 45 -25.28 14.76 23.13
C GLY A 45 -25.04 15.58 21.86
N ILE A 46 -24.42 15.03 20.82
CA ILE A 46 -24.30 15.69 19.51
C ILE A 46 -25.45 15.27 18.58
N SER A 47 -25.78 16.14 17.61
CA SER A 47 -26.80 15.82 16.60
C SER A 47 -26.34 14.70 15.67
N ASP A 48 -27.30 13.94 15.14
CA ASP A 48 -27.06 12.86 14.19
C ASP A 48 -26.22 13.29 12.99
N SER A 49 -26.48 14.49 12.45
CA SER A 49 -25.70 15.04 11.32
C SER A 49 -24.25 15.29 11.69
N LYS A 50 -23.96 15.71 12.93
CA LYS A 50 -22.60 15.94 13.41
C LYS A 50 -21.89 14.61 13.69
N ALA A 51 -22.60 13.62 14.25
CA ALA A 51 -22.10 12.27 14.44
C ALA A 51 -21.71 11.60 13.12
N ASP A 52 -22.54 11.74 12.08
CA ASP A 52 -22.26 11.20 10.75
C ASP A 52 -21.01 11.84 10.11
N LYS A 53 -20.80 13.15 10.31
CA LYS A 53 -19.58 13.84 9.86
C LYS A 53 -18.32 13.34 10.58
N LEU A 54 -18.38 13.20 11.91
CA LEU A 54 -17.26 12.65 12.69
C LEU A 54 -16.94 11.20 12.30
N ALA A 55 -17.98 10.39 12.01
CA ALA A 55 -17.78 9.03 11.53
C ALA A 55 -17.10 9.00 10.15
N LEU A 56 -17.41 9.95 9.27
CA LEU A 56 -16.72 10.11 7.99
C LEU A 56 -15.25 10.51 8.18
N GLU A 57 -14.94 11.44 9.09
CA GLU A 57 -13.56 11.81 9.43
C GLU A 57 -12.78 10.63 10.00
N ALA A 58 -13.37 9.89 10.95
CA ALA A 58 -12.81 8.66 11.50
C ALA A 58 -12.58 7.59 10.41
N TYR A 59 -13.50 7.47 9.44
CA TYR A 59 -13.32 6.59 8.28
C TYR A 59 -12.17 7.04 7.39
N ILE A 60 -12.00 8.33 7.12
CA ILE A 60 -10.89 8.85 6.33
C ILE A 60 -9.56 8.57 7.05
N GLU A 61 -9.48 8.82 8.34
CA GLU A 61 -8.28 8.54 9.13
C GLU A 61 -7.97 7.03 9.17
N PHE A 62 -8.97 6.20 9.42
CA PHE A 62 -8.83 4.75 9.40
C PHE A 62 -8.45 4.23 8.01
N SER A 63 -9.04 4.80 6.95
CA SER A 63 -8.71 4.48 5.56
C SER A 63 -7.27 4.86 5.25
N ARG A 64 -6.80 6.01 5.73
CA ARG A 64 -5.39 6.40 5.67
C ARG A 64 -4.50 5.44 6.45
N LYS A 65 -4.90 4.94 7.62
CA LYS A 65 -4.11 3.93 8.37
C LYS A 65 -4.08 2.58 7.65
N VAL A 66 -5.21 2.10 7.15
CA VAL A 66 -5.34 0.81 6.46
C VAL A 66 -4.62 0.81 5.11
N LYS A 67 -4.77 1.88 4.32
CA LYS A 67 -4.07 2.06 3.04
C LYS A 67 -2.65 2.60 3.22
N GLY A 68 -2.35 3.12 4.41
CA GLY A 68 -1.14 3.87 4.77
C GLY A 68 -0.35 3.29 5.92
N ASN A 69 -0.41 1.96 6.11
CA ASN A 69 0.80 1.19 6.45
C ASN A 69 1.86 1.24 5.32
N LYS A 70 1.74 2.21 4.40
CA LYS A 70 2.84 2.92 3.73
C LYS A 70 3.66 3.81 4.68
N THR A 71 3.46 3.78 5.99
CA THR A 71 4.50 4.20 6.96
C THR A 71 5.71 3.25 6.99
N LEU A 72 5.72 2.17 6.19
CA LEU A 72 6.98 1.61 5.71
C LEU A 72 7.77 2.63 4.86
N ALA A 73 7.12 3.44 4.02
CA ALA A 73 7.74 4.09 2.85
C ALA A 73 8.42 5.45 3.06
N GLU A 74 8.30 6.11 4.23
CA GLU A 74 9.05 7.36 4.44
C GLU A 74 10.55 7.10 4.65
N ASN A 75 10.92 5.91 5.13
CA ASN A 75 12.31 5.48 5.31
C ASN A 75 12.62 4.12 4.67
N MET A 76 11.66 3.47 4.01
CA MET A 76 11.89 2.20 3.32
C MET A 76 13.01 2.37 2.32
N LYS A 77 13.98 1.46 2.39
CA LYS A 77 15.04 1.36 1.38
C LYS A 77 14.57 0.55 0.18
N PHE A 78 15.15 0.83 -0.98
CA PHE A 78 14.80 0.12 -2.21
C PHE A 78 15.00 -1.40 -2.10
N ASN A 79 16.03 -1.87 -1.39
CA ASN A 79 16.27 -3.29 -1.17
C ASN A 79 15.11 -3.99 -0.43
N GLN A 80 14.56 -3.36 0.60
CA GLN A 80 13.42 -3.84 1.36
C GLN A 80 12.17 -3.93 0.47
N LEU A 81 12.00 -2.96 -0.44
CA LEU A 81 10.89 -3.01 -1.41
C LEU A 81 11.03 -4.22 -2.33
N CYS A 82 12.24 -4.50 -2.82
CA CYS A 82 12.50 -5.67 -3.65
C CYS A 82 12.21 -6.99 -2.93
N GLU A 83 12.57 -7.11 -1.64
CA GLU A 83 12.28 -8.31 -0.85
C GLU A 83 10.77 -8.59 -0.79
N VAL A 84 9.97 -7.57 -0.45
CA VAL A 84 8.50 -7.67 -0.42
C VAL A 84 7.95 -8.03 -1.81
N TYR A 85 8.43 -7.34 -2.85
CA TYR A 85 7.98 -7.59 -4.23
C TYR A 85 8.24 -9.03 -4.68
N PHE A 86 9.45 -9.55 -4.46
CA PHE A 86 9.81 -10.89 -4.91
C PHE A 86 9.21 -12.01 -4.05
N ALA A 87 8.97 -11.75 -2.76
CA ALA A 87 8.35 -12.73 -1.86
C ALA A 87 6.83 -12.83 -2.08
N GLU A 88 6.14 -11.70 -2.20
CA GLU A 88 4.67 -11.68 -2.15
C GLU A 88 4.03 -11.54 -3.54
N TYR A 89 4.62 -10.75 -4.43
CA TYR A 89 4.00 -10.42 -5.72
C TYR A 89 4.54 -11.28 -6.86
N ALA A 90 5.86 -11.38 -7.01
CA ALA A 90 6.47 -12.07 -8.14
C ALA A 90 6.15 -13.57 -8.16
N GLN A 91 6.09 -14.23 -7.00
CA GLN A 91 5.76 -15.66 -6.92
C GLN A 91 4.33 -15.97 -7.38
N ASN A 92 3.39 -15.06 -7.11
CA ASN A 92 1.97 -15.26 -7.39
C ASN A 92 1.55 -14.80 -8.79
N LYS A 93 2.31 -13.89 -9.42
CA LYS A 93 1.92 -13.22 -10.68
C LYS A 93 2.85 -13.47 -11.86
N LEU A 94 4.08 -13.94 -11.64
CA LEU A 94 5.05 -14.16 -12.71
C LEU A 94 5.37 -15.65 -12.89
N LYS A 95 5.64 -16.05 -14.14
CA LYS A 95 6.26 -17.35 -14.41
C LYS A 95 7.64 -17.39 -13.73
N LYS A 96 8.03 -18.55 -13.20
CA LYS A 96 9.27 -18.75 -12.44
C LYS A 96 10.51 -18.16 -13.15
N VAL A 97 10.67 -18.48 -14.44
CA VAL A 97 11.80 -17.97 -15.25
C VAL A 97 11.80 -16.45 -15.37
N THR A 98 10.63 -15.83 -15.53
CA THR A 98 10.50 -14.36 -15.58
C THR A 98 10.84 -13.71 -14.25
N ALA A 99 10.40 -14.28 -13.14
CA ALA A 99 10.73 -13.80 -11.80
C ALA A 99 12.25 -13.90 -11.53
N GLU A 100 12.89 -15.00 -11.94
CA GLU A 100 14.34 -15.19 -11.84
C GLU A 100 15.12 -14.17 -12.67
N HIS A 101 14.70 -13.93 -13.93
CA HIS A 101 15.29 -12.90 -14.77
C HIS A 101 15.14 -11.50 -14.15
N TYR A 102 13.97 -11.15 -13.63
CA TYR A 102 13.76 -9.85 -12.97
C TYR A 102 14.62 -9.72 -11.72
N LYS A 103 14.71 -10.78 -10.90
CA LYS A 103 15.57 -10.80 -9.71
C LYS A 103 17.04 -10.62 -10.08
N SER A 104 17.50 -11.26 -11.15
CA SER A 104 18.86 -11.09 -11.67
C SER A 104 19.13 -9.66 -12.13
N ASN A 105 18.23 -9.08 -12.92
CA ASN A 105 18.36 -7.69 -13.39
C ASN A 105 18.38 -6.69 -12.24
N VAL A 106 17.46 -6.83 -11.28
CA VAL A 106 17.42 -5.99 -10.07
C VAL A 106 18.73 -6.14 -9.30
N LYS A 107 19.20 -7.36 -9.04
CA LYS A 107 20.44 -7.62 -8.29
C LYS A 107 21.68 -7.02 -8.96
N ASN A 108 21.78 -7.13 -10.28
CA ASN A 108 23.01 -6.80 -11.00
C ASN A 108 23.10 -5.32 -11.38
N HIS A 109 21.98 -4.65 -11.65
CA HIS A 109 21.97 -3.31 -12.21
C HIS A 109 21.34 -2.28 -11.27
N ILE A 110 20.21 -2.60 -10.66
CA ILE A 110 19.41 -1.61 -9.92
C ILE A 110 19.82 -1.57 -8.43
N MET A 111 20.11 -2.73 -7.84
CA MET A 111 20.51 -2.87 -6.44
C MET A 111 21.81 -2.13 -6.08
N PRO A 112 22.88 -2.16 -6.92
CA PRO A 112 24.10 -1.42 -6.60
C PRO A 112 23.93 0.10 -6.52
N VAL A 113 22.95 0.65 -7.26
CA VAL A 113 22.72 2.10 -7.37
C VAL A 113 21.68 2.57 -6.37
N PHE A 114 20.54 1.86 -6.29
CA PHE A 114 19.39 2.31 -5.51
C PHE A 114 19.19 1.54 -4.21
N GLY A 115 19.79 0.36 -4.04
CA GLY A 115 19.46 -0.60 -2.99
C GLY A 115 19.45 -0.02 -1.57
N ASN A 116 20.43 0.82 -1.25
CA ASN A 116 20.56 1.44 0.08
C ASN A 116 19.85 2.79 0.22
N ARG A 117 19.32 3.35 -0.87
CA ARG A 117 18.60 4.63 -0.88
C ARG A 117 17.18 4.44 -0.37
N LYS A 118 16.66 5.44 0.33
CA LYS A 118 15.24 5.45 0.69
C LYS A 118 14.41 5.74 -0.55
N LEU A 119 13.24 5.13 -0.65
CA LEU A 119 12.35 5.31 -1.80
C LEU A 119 12.00 6.78 -2.04
N LYS A 120 11.76 7.54 -0.97
CA LYS A 120 11.47 8.98 -1.05
C LYS A 120 12.63 9.82 -1.59
N ASP A 121 13.85 9.33 -1.50
CA ASP A 121 15.05 10.04 -1.93
C ASP A 121 15.39 9.71 -3.38
N ILE A 122 14.69 8.77 -4.03
CA ILE A 122 14.88 8.43 -5.45
C ILE A 122 13.99 9.35 -6.28
N THR A 123 14.61 10.22 -7.08
CA THR A 123 13.92 11.18 -7.94
C THR A 123 13.86 10.71 -9.39
N THR A 124 13.02 11.36 -10.20
CA THR A 124 12.96 11.11 -11.64
C THR A 124 14.31 11.37 -12.32
N SER A 125 15.07 12.37 -11.85
CA SER A 125 16.39 12.67 -12.42
C SER A 125 17.37 11.53 -12.20
N ASP A 126 17.37 10.93 -11.00
CA ASP A 126 18.22 9.78 -10.69
C ASP A 126 17.93 8.58 -11.61
N ILE A 127 16.64 8.35 -11.91
CA ILE A 127 16.22 7.27 -12.81
C ILE A 127 16.69 7.55 -14.24
N SER A 128 16.51 8.78 -14.74
CA SER A 128 16.96 9.19 -16.07
C SER A 128 18.48 9.08 -16.22
N GLU A 129 19.24 9.50 -15.22
CA GLU A 129 20.70 9.38 -15.20
C GLU A 129 21.14 7.91 -15.24
N PHE A 130 20.53 7.08 -14.40
CA PHE A 130 20.79 5.63 -14.37
C PHE A 130 20.53 4.97 -15.73
N LEU A 131 19.38 5.23 -16.34
CA LEU A 131 19.01 4.66 -17.64
C LEU A 131 19.95 5.14 -18.76
N THR A 132 20.31 6.42 -18.75
CA THR A 132 21.24 6.99 -19.74
C THR A 132 22.64 6.39 -19.59
N GLY A 133 23.10 6.18 -18.35
CA GLY A 133 24.37 5.51 -18.06
C GLY A 133 24.43 4.06 -18.53
N LEU A 134 23.31 3.32 -18.46
CA LEU A 134 23.22 1.95 -19.00
C LEU A 134 23.30 1.90 -20.52
N ILE A 135 22.79 2.93 -21.22
CA ILE A 135 22.84 3.03 -22.68
C ILE A 135 24.26 3.43 -23.14
N ALA A 136 24.91 4.35 -22.42
CA ALA A 136 26.24 4.84 -22.75
C ALA A 136 27.37 3.84 -22.45
N ASN A 137 27.22 3.02 -21.40
CA ASN A 137 28.20 2.01 -20.99
C ASN A 137 27.52 0.63 -20.83
N PRO A 138 27.23 -0.07 -21.93
CA PRO A 138 26.62 -1.39 -21.88
C PRO A 138 27.54 -2.35 -21.12
N GLN A 139 27.06 -2.89 -20.00
CA GLN A 139 27.79 -3.90 -19.25
C GLN A 139 27.85 -5.19 -20.10
N PRO A 140 29.04 -5.79 -20.28
CA PRO A 140 29.13 -7.06 -20.98
C PRO A 140 28.34 -8.13 -20.21
N PRO A 141 27.72 -9.10 -20.92
CA PRO A 141 26.96 -10.16 -20.26
C PRO A 141 27.88 -10.88 -19.26
N LYS A 142 27.51 -10.84 -17.97
CA LYS A 142 28.20 -11.62 -16.94
C LYS A 142 27.87 -13.09 -17.21
N LYS A 143 28.90 -13.85 -17.61
CA LYS A 143 28.85 -15.31 -17.81
C LYS A 143 28.53 -16.03 -16.51
#